data_AF-A0A7K2KLN8-F1
#
_entry.id   AF-A0A7K2KLN8-F1
#
_cell.length_a   1.000
_cell.length_b   1.000
_cell.length_c   1.000
_cell.angle_alpha   90.00
_cell.angle_beta   90.00
_cell.angle_gamma   90.00
#
_symmetry.space_group_name_H-M   'P 1'
#
loop_
_entity.id
_entity.type
_entity.pdbx_description
1 polymer ?
#
loop_
_entity_poly.entity_id
_entity_poly.type
_entity_poly.pdbx_seq_one_letter_code
_entity_poly.pdbx_strand_id
1 'polypeptide(L)'
;MPGAPGPVPVIPAPVTAVTCLEDRAQIERAVELDLVGGVQRLRLGPVTALAVDRTLHAEATSGHPVTVLDVRIVRAWEPRAPRPGDEDSALRHRVHALEEERAVLERSRERLRTRLDVLGGLAADLLRDIGEGAGSGEAEGSRWSRELDRVDAERDTCGERLRAADARSAALRAELGEVRRAVEDVEEEP
;
A
#
# COMPACT_ATOMS: atom_id res chain seq x y z
N MET A 1 4.55 -2.39 -24.58
CA MET A 1 4.88 -1.31 -23.62
C MET A 1 6.37 -1.08 -23.71
N PRO A 2 6.84 0.03 -24.31
CA PRO A 2 8.27 0.33 -24.31
C PRO A 2 8.73 0.45 -22.85
N GLY A 3 9.81 -0.26 -22.50
CA GLY A 3 10.34 -0.33 -21.16
C GLY A 3 10.60 1.07 -20.61
N ALA A 4 10.24 1.28 -19.34
CA ALA A 4 10.50 2.53 -18.66
C ALA A 4 12.00 2.88 -18.84
N PRO A 5 12.34 4.10 -19.30
CA PRO A 5 13.72 4.52 -19.36
C PRO A 5 14.31 4.36 -17.95
N GLY A 6 15.52 3.79 -17.87
CA GLY A 6 16.25 3.66 -16.62
C GLY A 6 16.37 5.00 -15.89
N PRO A 7 16.64 4.99 -14.57
CA PRO A 7 16.61 6.20 -13.76
C PRO A 7 17.56 7.25 -14.37
N VAL A 8 17.01 8.41 -14.74
CA VAL A 8 17.81 9.56 -15.15
C VAL A 8 18.65 9.96 -13.93
N PRO A 9 19.99 9.96 -14.03
CA PRO A 9 20.85 10.25 -12.90
C PRO A 9 20.51 11.63 -12.33
N VAL A 10 20.42 11.70 -11.01
CA VAL A 10 20.17 12.96 -10.29
C VAL A 10 21.47 13.75 -10.29
N ILE A 11 21.42 14.94 -10.89
CA ILE A 11 22.53 15.89 -10.91
C ILE A 11 22.44 16.71 -9.62
N PRO A 12 23.52 16.75 -8.82
CA PRO A 12 23.54 17.53 -7.59
C PRO A 12 23.42 19.02 -7.89
N ALA A 13 22.51 19.71 -7.21
CA ALA A 13 22.37 21.16 -7.26
C ALA A 13 22.73 21.75 -5.88
N PRO A 14 24.02 21.93 -5.56
CA PRO A 14 24.47 22.35 -4.22
C PRO A 14 23.99 23.77 -3.89
N VAL A 15 23.90 24.06 -2.60
CA VAL A 15 23.63 25.44 -2.12
C VAL A 15 24.89 26.27 -2.32
N THR A 16 24.77 27.38 -3.04
CA THR A 16 25.86 28.30 -3.34
C THR A 16 25.78 29.59 -2.52
N ALA A 17 24.57 30.02 -2.15
CA ALA A 17 24.37 31.14 -1.24
C ALA A 17 23.09 30.96 -0.41
N VAL A 18 23.09 31.54 0.79
CA VAL A 18 21.92 31.63 1.66
C VAL A 18 21.81 33.07 2.17
N THR A 19 20.68 33.71 1.88
CA THR A 19 20.36 35.04 2.38
C THR A 19 19.25 34.92 3.41
N CYS A 20 19.57 35.13 4.68
CA CYS A 20 18.60 35.13 5.77
C CYS A 20 17.88 36.47 5.83
N LEU A 21 16.55 36.42 5.79
CA LEU A 21 15.64 37.52 6.09
C LEU A 21 15.04 37.30 7.50
N GLU A 22 14.20 38.21 7.97
CA GLU A 22 13.65 38.17 9.35
C GLU A 22 12.83 36.91 9.64
N ASP A 23 11.98 36.47 8.69
CA ASP A 23 11.04 35.35 8.84
C ASP A 23 11.32 34.19 7.87
N ARG A 24 12.34 34.31 7.00
CA ARG A 24 12.57 33.39 5.88
C ARG A 24 14.02 33.42 5.40
N ALA A 25 14.40 32.43 4.61
CA ALA A 25 15.69 32.42 3.91
C ALA A 25 15.51 32.23 2.41
N GLN A 26 16.26 33.01 1.62
CA GLN A 26 16.44 32.76 0.20
C GLN A 26 17.66 31.85 0.02
N ILE A 27 17.46 30.70 -0.61
CA ILE A 27 18.51 29.72 -0.87
C ILE A 27 18.79 29.71 -2.37
N GLU A 28 20.03 29.99 -2.74
CA GLU A 28 20.51 29.88 -4.12
C GLU A 28 21.24 28.57 -4.32
N ARG A 29 20.94 27.91 -5.44
CA ARG A 29 21.58 26.66 -5.86
C ARG A 29 21.98 26.82 -7.32
N ALA A 30 23.25 26.60 -7.63
CA ALA A 30 23.77 26.69 -8.98
C ALA A 30 24.56 25.43 -9.34
N VAL A 31 24.52 25.07 -10.62
CA VAL A 31 25.29 23.97 -11.20
C VAL A 31 25.64 24.34 -12.63
N GLU A 32 26.89 24.10 -13.02
CA GLU A 32 27.36 24.26 -14.40
C GLU A 32 27.24 22.91 -15.12
N LEU A 33 26.69 22.92 -16.33
CA LEU A 33 26.39 21.71 -17.09
C LEU A 33 26.82 21.86 -18.55
N ASP A 34 27.48 20.83 -19.06
CA ASP A 34 27.77 20.73 -20.48
C ASP A 34 26.55 20.21 -21.23
N LEU A 35 25.94 21.09 -22.04
CA LEU A 35 24.70 20.81 -22.75
C LEU A 35 24.89 20.93 -24.27
N VAL A 36 24.38 19.95 -25.01
CA VAL A 36 24.24 20.04 -26.47
C VAL A 36 23.06 20.92 -26.87
N GLY A 37 23.11 21.49 -28.08
CA GLY A 37 21.99 22.25 -28.62
C GLY A 37 20.71 21.42 -28.74
N GLY A 38 19.56 22.03 -28.39
CA GLY A 38 18.25 21.40 -28.44
C GLY A 38 17.54 21.39 -27.09
N VAL A 39 16.39 20.70 -27.02
CA VAL A 39 15.61 20.54 -25.78
C VAL A 39 16.15 19.37 -24.99
N GLN A 40 16.57 19.61 -23.75
CA GLN A 40 17.06 18.58 -22.84
C GLN A 40 16.23 18.55 -21.55
N ARG A 41 16.04 17.34 -21.01
CA ARG A 41 15.36 17.12 -19.72
C ARG A 41 16.37 16.59 -18.74
N LEU A 42 16.53 17.30 -17.64
CA LEU A 42 17.53 17.04 -16.61
C LEU A 42 16.82 16.81 -15.27
N ARG A 43 17.38 15.94 -14.43
CA ARG A 43 16.89 15.71 -13.06
C ARG A 43 17.87 16.36 -12.09
N LEU A 44 17.51 17.53 -11.57
CA LEU A 44 18.30 18.26 -10.56
C LEU A 44 17.79 17.92 -9.16
N GLY A 45 18.66 17.77 -8.16
CA GLY A 45 18.23 17.53 -6.78
C GLY A 45 19.37 17.51 -5.75
N PRO A 46 19.08 17.72 -4.45
CA PRO A 46 17.76 17.99 -3.87
C PRO A 46 17.31 19.45 -4.07
N VAL A 47 16.06 19.66 -4.48
CA VAL A 47 15.43 20.98 -4.62
C VAL A 47 14.14 20.99 -3.82
N THR A 48 13.85 22.09 -3.13
CA THR A 48 12.60 22.22 -2.34
C THR A 48 11.37 22.18 -3.25
N ALA A 49 10.26 21.63 -2.73
CA ALA A 49 8.98 21.65 -3.42
C ALA A 49 8.46 23.07 -3.72
N LEU A 50 8.98 24.08 -3.00
CA LEU A 50 8.67 25.50 -3.20
C LEU A 50 9.35 26.12 -4.44
N ALA A 51 10.27 25.41 -5.09
CA ALA A 51 10.91 25.91 -6.30
C ALA A 51 9.88 26.13 -7.42
N VAL A 52 9.92 27.29 -8.06
CA VAL A 52 8.98 27.70 -9.10
C VAL A 52 9.74 28.19 -10.33
N ASP A 53 9.12 28.17 -11.50
CA ASP A 53 9.79 28.55 -12.77
C ASP A 53 10.41 29.95 -12.69
N ARG A 54 9.74 30.89 -12.02
CA ARG A 54 10.24 32.27 -11.84
C ARG A 54 11.54 32.40 -11.03
N THR A 55 11.91 31.36 -10.28
CA THR A 55 13.17 31.32 -9.51
C THR A 55 14.28 30.56 -10.23
N LEU A 56 14.00 30.03 -11.42
CA LEU A 56 14.99 29.30 -12.22
C LEU A 56 15.63 30.26 -13.23
N HIS A 57 16.96 30.34 -13.18
CA HIS A 57 17.75 31.11 -14.14
C HIS A 57 18.72 30.20 -14.87
N ALA A 58 19.00 30.50 -16.14
CA ALA A 58 19.96 29.78 -16.94
C ALA A 58 20.72 30.74 -17.83
N GLU A 59 22.04 30.66 -17.76
CA GLU A 59 22.97 31.40 -18.59
C GLU A 59 23.80 30.41 -19.40
N ALA A 60 24.07 30.74 -20.66
CA ALA A 60 24.86 29.89 -21.55
C ALA A 60 26.22 30.54 -21.80
N THR A 61 27.29 29.81 -21.50
CA THR A 61 28.66 30.18 -21.86
C THR A 61 29.14 29.27 -22.99
N SER A 62 29.50 29.83 -24.14
CA SER A 62 30.05 29.04 -25.25
C SER A 62 30.94 29.87 -26.17
N GLY A 63 31.76 29.21 -26.99
CA GLY A 63 32.65 29.87 -27.96
C GLY A 63 31.95 30.41 -29.21
N HIS A 64 30.63 30.27 -29.32
CA HIS A 64 29.81 30.75 -30.44
C HIS A 64 28.51 31.38 -29.92
N PRO A 65 27.73 32.09 -30.76
CA PRO A 65 26.45 32.64 -30.31
C PRO A 65 25.48 31.52 -29.91
N VAL A 66 24.98 31.54 -28.68
CA VAL A 66 23.95 30.65 -28.14
C VAL A 66 22.91 31.47 -27.41
N THR A 67 21.65 31.05 -27.47
CA THR A 67 20.56 31.68 -26.74
C THR A 67 19.74 30.62 -26.04
N VAL A 68 19.48 30.84 -24.75
CA VAL A 68 18.54 30.03 -23.97
C VAL A 68 17.13 30.51 -24.30
N LEU A 69 16.32 29.65 -24.93
CA LEU A 69 14.96 30.00 -25.34
C LEU A 69 13.94 29.88 -24.21
N ASP A 70 14.02 28.81 -23.44
CA ASP A 70 13.08 28.49 -22.36
C ASP A 70 13.74 27.60 -21.32
N VAL A 71 13.38 27.82 -20.07
CA VAL A 71 13.80 27.03 -18.92
C VAL A 71 12.65 26.93 -17.94
N ARG A 72 12.31 25.69 -17.57
CA ARG A 72 11.11 25.39 -16.76
C ARG A 72 11.35 24.20 -15.86
N ILE A 73 10.69 24.23 -14.70
CA ILE A 73 10.69 23.14 -13.73
C ILE A 73 9.44 22.29 -13.98
N VAL A 74 9.65 21.02 -14.32
CA VAL A 74 8.56 20.06 -14.43
C VAL A 74 8.63 19.13 -13.21
N ARG A 75 7.57 19.13 -12.41
CA ARG A 75 7.41 18.14 -11.35
C ARG A 75 6.91 16.85 -11.97
N ALA A 76 7.68 15.77 -11.83
CA ALA A 76 7.19 14.44 -12.09
C ALA A 76 6.56 13.91 -10.81
N TRP A 77 5.28 13.54 -10.86
CA TRP A 77 4.69 12.74 -9.79
C TRP A 77 5.24 11.32 -9.91
N GLU A 78 6.00 10.90 -8.90
CA GLU A 78 6.52 9.53 -8.82
C GLU A 78 5.55 8.73 -7.92
N PRO A 79 4.83 7.73 -8.47
CA PRO A 79 3.95 6.90 -7.68
C PRO A 79 4.76 6.24 -6.57
N ARG A 80 4.22 6.27 -5.36
CA ARG A 80 4.85 5.60 -4.25
C ARG A 80 4.88 4.09 -4.50
N ALA A 81 6.02 3.46 -4.22
CA ALA A 81 6.16 2.02 -4.35
C ALA A 81 5.14 1.31 -3.44
N PRO A 82 4.62 0.13 -3.85
CA PRO A 82 3.62 -0.61 -3.07
C PRO A 82 4.16 -1.18 -1.75
N ARG A 83 5.48 -1.17 -1.55
CA ARG A 83 6.15 -1.58 -0.32
C ARG A 83 6.98 -0.43 0.22
N PRO A 84 7.12 -0.33 1.56
CA PRO A 84 8.06 0.61 2.15
C PRO A 84 9.48 0.31 1.65
N GLY A 85 10.22 1.37 1.30
CA GLY A 85 11.65 1.27 0.96
C GLY A 85 12.51 1.22 2.22
N ASP A 86 13.81 0.94 2.08
CA ASP A 86 14.73 0.79 3.22
C ASP A 86 14.89 2.07 4.06
N GLU A 87 14.67 3.22 3.45
CA GLU A 87 14.74 4.55 4.08
C GLU A 87 13.40 4.99 4.70
N ASP A 88 12.35 4.17 4.62
CA ASP A 88 11.06 4.51 5.19
C ASP A 88 11.05 4.37 6.72
N SER A 89 10.18 5.14 7.36
CA SER A 89 10.08 5.15 8.82
C SER A 89 9.65 3.77 9.36
N ALA A 90 10.08 3.45 10.58
CA ALA A 90 9.66 2.23 11.27
C ALA A 90 8.13 2.09 11.37
N LEU A 91 7.42 3.23 11.49
CA LEU A 91 5.95 3.27 11.48
C LEU A 91 5.37 2.82 10.12
N ARG A 92 5.95 3.24 8.99
CA ARG A 92 5.54 2.78 7.65
C ARG A 92 5.75 1.27 7.49
N HIS A 93 6.89 0.74 7.95
CA HIS A 93 7.11 -0.70 7.98
C HIS A 93 6.07 -1.43 8.86
N ARG A 94 5.69 -0.85 10.00
CA ARG A 94 4.65 -1.42 10.88
C ARG A 94 3.28 -1.44 10.21
N VAL A 95 2.88 -0.35 9.54
CA VAL A 95 1.62 -0.31 8.77
C VAL A 95 1.60 -1.43 7.74
N HIS A 96 2.69 -1.59 6.97
CA HIS A 96 2.77 -2.63 5.95
C HIS A 96 2.63 -4.04 6.53
N ALA A 97 3.35 -4.34 7.62
CA ALA A 97 3.26 -5.65 8.28
C ALA A 97 1.85 -5.96 8.79
N LEU A 98 1.15 -4.97 9.36
CA LEU A 98 -0.23 -5.13 9.83
C LEU A 98 -1.21 -5.34 8.67
N GLU A 99 -0.99 -4.71 7.52
CA GLU A 99 -1.79 -4.93 6.32
C GLU A 99 -1.59 -6.33 5.74
N GLU A 100 -0.35 -6.85 5.75
CA GLU A 100 -0.06 -8.23 5.35
C GLU A 100 -0.74 -9.24 6.28
N GLU A 101 -0.66 -9.04 7.59
CA GLU A 101 -1.36 -9.87 8.57
C GLU A 101 -2.87 -9.85 8.34
N ARG A 102 -3.44 -8.67 8.06
CA ARG A 102 -4.87 -8.50 7.76
C ARG A 102 -5.27 -9.30 6.53
N ALA A 103 -4.46 -9.27 5.48
CA ALA A 103 -4.73 -10.00 4.24
C ALA A 103 -4.69 -11.52 4.46
N VAL A 104 -3.76 -12.03 5.28
CA VAL A 104 -3.72 -13.45 5.66
C VAL A 104 -4.97 -13.84 6.45
N LEU A 105 -5.34 -13.02 7.44
CA LEU A 105 -6.50 -13.29 8.29
C LEU A 105 -7.81 -13.27 7.49
N GLU A 106 -8.01 -12.33 6.58
CA GLU A 106 -9.22 -12.24 5.76
C GLU A 106 -9.38 -13.47 4.86
N ARG A 107 -8.30 -13.93 4.22
CA ARG A 107 -8.31 -15.21 3.47
C ARG A 107 -8.70 -16.40 4.36
N SER A 108 -8.30 -16.38 5.62
CA SER A 108 -8.69 -17.42 6.57
C SER A 108 -10.16 -17.34 6.95
N ARG A 109 -10.71 -16.14 7.16
CA ARG A 109 -12.13 -15.92 7.46
C ARG A 109 -13.00 -16.38 6.30
N GLU A 110 -12.62 -16.02 5.08
CA GLU A 110 -13.36 -16.40 3.88
C GLU A 110 -13.46 -17.92 3.74
N ARG A 111 -12.32 -18.61 3.89
CA ARG A 111 -12.29 -20.09 3.86
C ARG A 111 -13.16 -20.73 4.95
N LEU A 112 -13.20 -20.15 6.15
CA LEU A 112 -14.05 -20.65 7.24
C LEU A 112 -15.53 -20.45 6.93
N ARG A 113 -15.93 -19.29 6.38
CA ARG A 113 -17.30 -19.04 5.92
C ARG A 113 -17.73 -20.02 4.85
N THR A 114 -16.93 -20.16 3.79
CA THR A 114 -17.22 -21.14 2.73
C THR A 114 -17.38 -22.55 3.28
N ARG A 115 -16.55 -22.95 4.25
CA ARG A 115 -16.69 -24.28 4.87
C ARG A 115 -17.97 -24.41 5.69
N LEU A 116 -18.36 -23.38 6.45
CA LEU A 116 -19.62 -23.37 7.18
C LEU A 116 -20.82 -23.46 6.24
N ASP A 117 -20.78 -22.77 5.10
CA ASP A 117 -21.86 -22.82 4.09
C ASP A 117 -22.01 -24.23 3.51
N VAL A 118 -20.89 -24.89 3.17
CA VAL A 118 -20.88 -26.27 2.67
C VAL A 118 -21.42 -27.24 3.73
N LEU A 119 -21.00 -27.09 5.00
CA LEU A 119 -21.49 -27.93 6.10
C LEU A 119 -22.99 -27.69 6.37
N GLY A 120 -23.47 -26.45 6.21
CA GLY A 120 -24.89 -26.13 6.30
C GLY A 120 -25.71 -26.79 5.19
N GLY A 121 -25.19 -26.81 3.96
CA GLY A 121 -25.79 -27.54 2.84
C GLY A 121 -25.85 -29.04 3.10
N LEU A 122 -24.74 -29.64 3.56
CA LEU A 122 -24.69 -31.06 3.92
C LEU A 122 -25.69 -31.41 5.04
N ALA A 123 -25.82 -30.57 6.07
CA ALA A 123 -26.81 -30.78 7.13
C ALA A 123 -28.24 -30.76 6.57
N ALA A 124 -28.56 -29.84 5.66
CA ALA A 124 -29.87 -29.77 5.04
C ALA A 124 -30.18 -31.01 4.17
N ASP A 125 -29.19 -31.52 3.44
CA ASP A 125 -29.34 -32.73 2.65
C ASP A 125 -29.49 -33.98 3.54
N LEU A 126 -28.74 -34.08 4.64
CA LEU A 126 -28.92 -35.16 5.63
C LEU A 126 -30.31 -35.13 6.27
N LEU A 127 -30.81 -33.95 6.63
CA LEU A 127 -32.16 -33.82 7.18
C LEU A 127 -33.24 -34.21 6.17
N ARG A 128 -33.01 -33.97 4.87
CA ARG A 128 -33.89 -34.44 3.80
C ARG A 128 -33.86 -35.97 3.69
N ASP A 129 -32.67 -36.57 3.65
CA ASP A 129 -32.47 -38.04 3.62
C ASP A 129 -33.20 -38.73 4.79
N ILE A 130 -33.05 -38.19 5.99
CA ILE A 130 -33.75 -38.67 7.20
C ILE A 130 -35.28 -38.61 7.00
N GLY A 131 -35.81 -37.51 6.46
CA GLY A 131 -37.24 -37.36 6.23
C GLY A 131 -37.79 -38.34 5.19
N GLU A 132 -37.05 -38.56 4.11
CA GLU A 132 -37.39 -39.49 3.04
C GLU A 132 -37.33 -40.95 3.53
N GLY A 133 -36.23 -41.35 4.18
CA GLY A 133 -36.04 -42.70 4.71
C GLY A 133 -37.01 -43.04 5.85
N ALA A 134 -37.26 -42.11 6.77
CA ALA A 134 -38.27 -42.33 7.81
C ALA A 134 -39.67 -42.50 7.21
N GLY A 135 -39.97 -41.79 6.11
CA GLY A 135 -41.23 -41.92 5.36
C GLY A 135 -41.39 -43.25 4.62
N SER A 136 -40.27 -43.88 4.20
CA SER A 136 -40.27 -45.21 3.56
C SER A 136 -40.22 -46.38 4.57
N GLY A 137 -40.08 -46.09 5.86
CA GLY A 137 -39.96 -47.09 6.93
C GLY A 137 -38.54 -47.62 7.15
N GLU A 138 -37.52 -46.91 6.65
CA GLU A 138 -36.12 -47.23 6.93
C GLU A 138 -35.76 -46.92 8.39
N ALA A 139 -34.93 -47.79 8.97
CA ALA A 139 -34.50 -47.71 10.36
C ALA A 139 -32.98 -47.49 10.46
N GLU A 140 -32.45 -46.48 9.76
CA GLU A 140 -31.01 -46.14 9.78
C GLU A 140 -30.62 -45.13 10.87
N GLY A 141 -31.40 -44.99 11.94
CA GLY A 141 -31.24 -43.93 12.95
C GLY A 141 -29.83 -43.79 13.53
N SER A 142 -29.11 -44.90 13.76
CA SER A 142 -27.73 -44.86 14.26
C SER A 142 -26.71 -44.34 13.24
N ARG A 143 -26.98 -44.44 11.94
CA ARG A 143 -26.17 -43.82 10.89
C ARG A 143 -26.43 -42.33 10.85
N TRP A 144 -27.70 -41.94 10.75
CA TRP A 144 -28.10 -40.53 10.68
C TRP A 144 -27.64 -39.71 11.88
N SER A 145 -27.78 -40.24 13.11
CA SER A 145 -27.28 -39.56 14.32
C SER A 145 -25.78 -39.30 14.23
N ARG A 146 -24.98 -40.31 13.83
CA ARG A 146 -23.52 -40.15 13.74
C ARG A 146 -23.09 -39.13 12.70
N GLU A 147 -23.77 -39.09 11.55
CA GLU A 147 -23.46 -38.10 10.51
C GLU A 147 -23.86 -36.69 10.93
N LEU A 148 -25.02 -36.52 11.58
CA LEU A 148 -25.43 -35.23 12.15
C LEU A 148 -24.45 -34.75 13.23
N ASP A 149 -24.12 -35.61 14.19
CA ASP A 149 -23.17 -35.28 15.28
C ASP A 149 -21.81 -34.85 14.71
N ARG A 150 -21.35 -35.53 13.65
CA ARG A 150 -20.11 -35.18 12.96
C ARG A 150 -20.18 -33.80 12.30
N VAL A 151 -21.26 -33.54 11.55
CA VAL A 151 -21.43 -32.26 10.87
C VAL A 151 -21.54 -31.11 11.87
N ASP A 152 -22.28 -31.30 12.95
CA ASP A 152 -22.45 -30.28 13.98
C ASP A 152 -21.14 -30.02 14.74
N ALA A 153 -20.37 -31.06 15.10
CA ALA A 153 -19.05 -30.89 15.70
C ALA A 153 -18.07 -30.13 14.79
N GLU A 154 -18.09 -30.40 13.48
CA GLU A 154 -17.29 -29.66 12.51
C GLU A 154 -17.75 -28.20 12.35
N ARG A 155 -19.06 -27.95 12.38
CA ARG A 155 -19.65 -26.59 12.33
C ARG A 155 -19.28 -25.78 13.57
N ASP A 156 -19.36 -26.38 14.76
CA ASP A 156 -18.97 -25.73 16.01
C ASP A 156 -17.50 -25.34 15.99
N THR A 157 -16.63 -26.27 15.60
CA THR A 157 -15.18 -26.01 15.45
C THR A 157 -14.91 -24.87 14.47
N CYS A 158 -15.57 -24.87 13.31
CA CYS A 158 -15.41 -23.80 12.31
C CYS A 158 -15.96 -22.46 12.82
N GLY A 159 -17.10 -22.47 13.53
CA GLY A 159 -17.73 -21.29 14.12
C GLY A 159 -16.87 -20.65 15.21
N GLU A 160 -16.25 -21.44 16.07
CA GLU A 160 -15.30 -20.95 17.08
C GLU A 160 -14.09 -20.28 16.44
N ARG A 161 -13.50 -20.92 15.43
CA ARG A 161 -12.37 -20.38 14.69
C ARG A 161 -12.73 -19.09 13.95
N LEU A 162 -13.94 -18.99 13.41
CA LEU A 162 -14.41 -17.78 12.76
C LEU A 162 -14.58 -16.64 13.78
N ARG A 163 -15.21 -16.91 14.93
CA ARG A 163 -15.34 -15.93 16.02
C ARG A 163 -13.97 -15.42 16.51
N ALA A 164 -13.00 -16.30 16.69
CA ALA A 164 -11.62 -15.92 17.02
C ALA A 164 -10.97 -15.06 15.93
N ALA A 165 -11.15 -15.42 14.65
CA ALA A 165 -10.63 -14.65 13.53
C ALA A 165 -11.29 -13.26 13.41
N ASP A 166 -12.59 -13.17 13.70
CA ASP A 166 -13.34 -11.91 13.73
C ASP A 166 -12.83 -10.99 14.84
N ALA A 167 -12.62 -11.53 16.05
CA ALA A 167 -12.07 -10.78 17.17
C ALA A 167 -10.65 -10.25 16.86
N ARG A 168 -9.78 -11.10 16.28
CA ARG A 168 -8.44 -10.68 15.84
C ARG A 168 -8.51 -9.62 14.74
N SER A 169 -9.44 -9.74 13.81
CA SER A 169 -9.64 -8.75 12.73
C SER A 169 -10.06 -7.39 13.28
N ALA A 170 -10.93 -7.37 14.29
CA ALA A 170 -11.32 -6.14 14.98
C ALA A 170 -10.14 -5.48 15.70
N ALA A 171 -9.35 -6.26 16.45
CA ALA A 171 -8.15 -5.77 17.13
C ALA A 171 -7.13 -5.20 16.14
N LEU A 172 -6.85 -5.93 15.06
CA LEU A 172 -5.91 -5.51 14.03
C LEU A 172 -6.36 -4.24 13.30
N ARG A 173 -7.68 -4.05 13.10
CA ARG A 173 -8.23 -2.82 12.52
C ARG A 173 -8.03 -1.62 13.45
N ALA A 174 -8.20 -1.81 14.75
CA ALA A 174 -7.95 -0.76 15.74
C ALA A 174 -6.47 -0.36 15.74
N GLU A 175 -5.57 -1.34 15.84
CA GLU A 175 -4.11 -1.10 15.81
C GLU A 175 -3.67 -0.41 14.52
N LEU A 176 -4.12 -0.89 13.35
CA LEU A 176 -3.80 -0.27 12.07
C LEU A 176 -4.30 1.19 12.01
N GLY A 177 -5.46 1.48 12.60
CA GLY A 177 -5.98 2.84 12.70
C GLY A 177 -5.14 3.74 13.60
N GLU A 178 -4.58 3.22 14.69
CA GLU A 178 -3.68 3.95 15.58
C GLU A 178 -2.33 4.24 14.92
N VAL A 179 -1.72 3.23 14.29
CA VAL A 179 -0.42 3.40 13.63
C VAL A 179 -0.54 4.36 12.44
N ARG A 180 -1.64 4.30 11.67
CA ARG A 180 -1.86 5.25 10.57
C ARG A 180 -1.99 6.69 11.04
N ARG A 181 -2.71 6.94 12.14
CA ARG A 181 -2.77 8.26 12.77
C ARG A 181 -1.38 8.74 13.21
N ALA A 182 -0.59 7.87 13.84
CA ALA A 182 0.78 8.20 14.23
C ALA A 182 1.69 8.50 13.02
N VAL A 183 1.47 7.83 11.87
CA VAL A 183 2.17 8.14 10.62
C VAL A 183 1.79 9.52 10.11
N GLU A 184 0.49 9.85 10.10
CA GLU A 184 -0.01 11.16 9.68
C GLU A 184 0.57 12.28 10.56
N ASP A 185 0.54 12.11 11.88
CA ASP A 185 1.06 13.10 12.84
C ASP A 185 2.58 13.36 12.63
N VAL A 186 3.37 12.30 12.40
CA VAL A 186 4.84 12.40 12.22
C VAL A 186 5.21 12.93 10.83
N GLU A 187 4.38 12.72 9.82
CA GLU A 187 4.66 13.15 8.45
C GLU A 187 4.10 14.54 8.12
N GLU A 188 3.12 15.04 8.89
CA GLU A 188 2.60 16.41 8.79
C GLU A 188 3.36 17.44 9.64
N GLU A 189 4.12 17.03 10.66
CA GLU A 189 4.98 17.95 11.41
C GLU A 189 6.32 18.23 10.67
N PRO A 190 6.58 19.48 10.24
CA PRO A 190 7.79 19.88 9.51
C PRO A 190 9.05 19.99 10.36
#